data_AF-H6R6L0-F1
#
_entry.id   AF-H6R6L0-F1
#
_cell.length_a   1.000
_cell.length_b   1.000
_cell.length_c   1.000
_cell.angle_alpha   90.00
_cell.angle_beta   90.00
_cell.angle_gamma   90.00
#
_symmetry.space_group_name_H-M   'P 1'
#
loop_
_entity.id
_entity.type
_entity.pdbx_description
1 polymer ?
#
loop_
_entity_poly.entity_id
_entity_poly.type
_entity_poly.pdbx_seq_one_letter_code
_entity_poly.pdbx_strand_id
1 'polypeptide(L)'
;METVGSKIVAADSRSDVESSPQTDDADELTPRQSAAAIFSSKLSELIAESVVSTDDGSTRSLTLYSLAQHLELAYPDVPVSQSGLYRLIHGQAIPRLDLIIALARVFDVPPEYFVTADK
;
A
#
# COMPACT_ATOMS: atom_id res chain seq x y z
N MET A 1 60.08 -12.38 -13.65
CA MET A 1 59.42 -11.18 -13.09
C MET A 1 58.00 -11.58 -12.81
N GLU A 2 57.75 -11.98 -11.57
CA GLU A 2 56.51 -12.59 -11.10
C GLU A 2 55.52 -11.52 -10.63
N THR A 3 54.24 -11.82 -10.84
CA THR A 3 53.06 -11.04 -10.48
C THR A 3 52.91 -10.87 -8.98
N VAL A 4 52.79 -9.62 -8.50
CA VAL A 4 52.53 -9.32 -7.09
C VAL A 4 51.02 -9.37 -6.83
N GLY A 5 50.60 -10.41 -6.10
CA GLY A 5 49.27 -10.50 -5.51
C GLY A 5 49.09 -9.49 -4.37
N SER A 6 47.95 -8.79 -4.35
CA SER A 6 47.54 -7.95 -3.23
C SER A 6 46.76 -8.80 -2.21
N LYS A 7 47.36 -8.95 -1.03
CA LYS A 7 46.76 -9.50 0.18
C LYS A 7 46.38 -8.33 1.08
N ILE A 8 45.10 -8.21 1.45
CA ILE A 8 44.66 -7.30 2.51
C ILE A 8 44.02 -8.17 3.59
N VAL A 9 44.50 -7.99 4.82
CA VAL A 9 44.18 -8.76 6.01
C VAL A 9 43.44 -7.85 6.99
N ALA A 10 42.33 -8.37 7.52
CA ALA A 10 41.65 -8.08 8.80
C ALA A 10 41.26 -6.63 9.17
N ALA A 11 39.96 -6.45 9.38
CA ALA A 11 39.44 -5.77 10.56
C ALA A 11 38.30 -6.61 11.15
N ASP A 12 38.55 -7.15 12.34
CA ASP A 12 37.57 -7.75 13.24
C ASP A 12 36.57 -6.66 13.66
N SER A 13 35.27 -6.92 13.54
CA SER A 13 34.23 -6.08 14.13
C SER A 13 33.26 -7.01 14.84
N ARG A 14 33.60 -7.32 16.10
CA ARG A 14 32.62 -7.74 17.08
C ARG A 14 31.61 -6.62 17.26
N SER A 15 30.36 -6.88 16.88
CA SER A 15 29.20 -6.19 17.46
C SER A 15 28.43 -7.24 18.23
N ASP A 16 28.78 -7.34 19.51
CA ASP A 16 27.84 -7.70 20.57
C ASP A 16 26.70 -6.67 20.51
N VAL A 17 25.58 -7.05 19.90
CA VAL A 17 24.30 -6.39 20.14
C VAL A 17 23.37 -7.49 20.62
N GLU A 18 23.42 -7.69 21.93
CA GLU A 18 22.32 -8.24 22.70
C GLU A 18 21.05 -7.47 22.34
N SER A 19 20.28 -8.00 21.38
CA SER A 19 18.90 -7.57 21.20
C SER A 19 18.09 -8.28 22.28
N SER A 20 17.97 -7.63 23.44
CA SER A 20 17.05 -8.02 24.49
C SER A 20 15.64 -8.13 23.90
N PRO A 21 14.88 -9.21 24.13
CA PRO A 21 13.49 -9.28 23.72
C PRO A 21 12.68 -8.41 24.69
N GLN A 22 12.42 -7.15 24.31
CA GLN A 22 11.40 -6.37 24.99
C GLN A 22 10.03 -7.04 24.78
N THR A 23 9.42 -7.32 25.92
CA THR A 23 8.23 -8.11 26.14
C THR A 23 7.01 -7.19 26.04
N ASP A 24 6.09 -7.49 25.13
CA ASP A 24 4.62 -7.40 25.30
C ASP A 24 4.06 -6.08 25.90
N ASP A 25 4.10 -4.99 25.12
CA ASP A 25 3.07 -3.94 25.20
C ASP A 25 1.99 -4.30 24.19
N ALA A 26 0.72 -4.37 24.62
CA ALA A 26 -0.41 -4.58 23.72
C ALA A 26 -0.37 -3.50 22.62
N ASP A 27 -0.03 -3.95 21.42
CA ASP A 27 0.57 -3.21 20.30
C ASP A 27 -0.29 -2.00 19.87
N GLU A 28 -0.06 -0.84 20.49
CA GLU A 28 -0.73 0.39 20.07
C GLU A 28 -0.12 0.82 18.73
N LEU A 29 -0.92 0.64 17.67
CA LEU A 29 -0.51 1.00 16.31
C LEU A 29 -0.03 2.46 16.28
N THR A 30 1.12 2.70 15.65
CA THR A 30 1.55 4.07 15.36
C THR A 30 0.47 4.80 14.55
N PRO A 31 0.36 6.13 14.64
CA PRO A 31 -0.65 6.89 13.87
C PRO A 31 -0.63 6.58 12.36
N ARG A 32 0.57 6.32 11.82
CA ARG A 32 0.74 5.92 10.43
C ARG A 32 0.16 4.52 10.16
N GLN A 33 0.41 3.55 11.02
CA GLN A 33 -0.14 2.20 10.88
C GLN A 33 -1.66 2.22 11.03
N SER A 34 -2.20 2.99 11.98
CA SER A 34 -3.64 3.19 12.14
C SER A 34 -4.28 3.78 10.89
N ALA A 35 -3.68 4.83 10.31
CA ALA A 35 -4.17 5.43 9.07
C ALA A 35 -4.12 4.45 7.89
N ALA A 36 -3.04 3.67 7.76
CA ALA A 36 -2.92 2.66 6.71
C ALA A 36 -3.97 1.55 6.86
N ALA A 37 -4.24 1.10 8.09
CA ALA A 37 -5.24 0.07 8.39
C ALA A 37 -6.67 0.54 8.10
N ILE A 38 -7.03 1.77 8.50
CA ILE A 38 -8.32 2.38 8.17
C ILE A 38 -8.49 2.44 6.66
N PHE A 39 -7.50 3.01 5.97
CA PHE A 39 -7.54 3.16 4.52
C PHE A 39 -7.68 1.81 3.80
N SER A 40 -6.86 0.83 4.17
CA SER A 40 -6.84 -0.48 3.53
C SER A 40 -8.15 -1.24 3.75
N SER A 41 -8.74 -1.13 4.94
CA SER A 41 -10.04 -1.74 5.25
C SER A 41 -11.14 -1.13 4.37
N LYS A 42 -11.25 0.20 4.37
CA LYS A 42 -12.27 0.93 3.59
C LYS A 42 -12.16 0.69 2.09
N LEU A 43 -10.94 0.68 1.55
CA LEU A 43 -10.72 0.40 0.14
C LEU A 43 -11.07 -1.06 -0.22
N SER A 44 -10.72 -2.01 0.65
CA SER A 44 -11.03 -3.42 0.41
C SER A 44 -12.53 -3.70 0.42
N GLU A 45 -13.26 -3.05 1.33
CA GLU A 45 -14.73 -3.10 1.41
C GLU A 45 -15.36 -2.57 0.11
N LEU A 46 -14.98 -1.36 -0.32
CA LEU A 46 -15.49 -0.77 -1.56
C LEU A 46 -15.21 -1.65 -2.78
N ILE A 47 -14.02 -2.24 -2.88
CA ILE A 47 -13.68 -3.15 -4.00
C ILE A 47 -14.55 -4.40 -3.95
N ALA A 48 -14.79 -4.98 -2.78
CA ALA A 48 -15.58 -6.20 -2.62
C ALA A 48 -17.06 -5.99 -2.97
N GLU A 49 -17.61 -4.81 -2.66
CA GLU A 49 -19.01 -4.45 -2.96
C GLU A 49 -19.20 -3.97 -4.41
N SER A 50 -18.13 -3.54 -5.07
CA SER A 50 -18.19 -2.97 -6.40
C SER A 50 -18.25 -4.00 -7.51
N VAL A 51 -19.12 -3.73 -8.48
CA VAL A 51 -19.21 -4.47 -9.75
C VAL A 51 -19.02 -3.53 -10.92
N VAL A 52 -18.43 -4.04 -12.00
CA VAL A 52 -18.23 -3.33 -13.26
C VAL A 52 -19.03 -4.00 -14.38
N SER A 53 -19.66 -3.17 -15.20
CA SER A 53 -20.28 -3.61 -16.45
C SER A 53 -19.20 -3.79 -17.51
N THR A 54 -19.22 -4.92 -18.19
CA THR A 54 -18.34 -5.22 -19.33
C THR A 54 -19.04 -4.87 -20.64
N ASP A 55 -18.26 -4.75 -21.73
CA ASP A 55 -18.77 -4.36 -23.06
C ASP A 55 -19.78 -5.37 -23.64
N ASP A 56 -19.70 -6.63 -23.20
CA ASP A 56 -20.67 -7.69 -23.48
C ASP A 56 -21.95 -7.59 -22.61
N GLY A 57 -22.13 -6.52 -21.83
CA GLY A 57 -23.28 -6.29 -20.97
C GLY A 57 -23.30 -7.15 -19.70
N SER A 58 -22.26 -7.96 -19.47
CA SER A 58 -22.13 -8.77 -18.27
C SER A 58 -21.66 -7.93 -17.08
N THR A 59 -22.00 -8.37 -15.87
CA THR A 59 -21.54 -7.72 -14.64
C THR A 59 -20.46 -8.60 -13.99
N ARG A 60 -19.29 -8.02 -13.73
CA ARG A 60 -18.18 -8.71 -13.07
C ARG A 60 -17.75 -7.98 -11.81
N SER A 61 -17.23 -8.72 -10.84
CA SER A 61 -16.60 -8.11 -9.66
C SER A 61 -15.44 -7.20 -10.08
N LEU A 62 -15.31 -6.06 -9.39
CA LEU A 62 -14.18 -5.18 -9.60
C LEU A 62 -12.88 -5.90 -9.20
N THR A 63 -11.88 -5.81 -10.07
CA THR A 63 -10.53 -6.34 -9.79
C THR A 63 -9.55 -5.18 -9.62
N LEU A 64 -8.42 -5.41 -8.97
CA LEU A 64 -7.34 -4.42 -8.92
C LEU A 64 -6.85 -4.02 -10.31
N TYR A 65 -6.85 -4.96 -11.26
CA TYR A 65 -6.49 -4.70 -12.64
C TYR A 65 -7.43 -3.67 -13.27
N SER A 66 -8.74 -3.92 -13.20
CA SER A 66 -9.74 -3.03 -13.79
C SER A 66 -9.83 -1.68 -13.09
N LEU A 67 -9.62 -1.64 -11.76
CA LEU A 67 -9.52 -0.39 -11.02
C LEU A 67 -8.30 0.44 -11.45
N ALA A 68 -7.13 -0.19 -11.59
CA ALA A 68 -5.92 0.49 -12.06
C ALA A 68 -6.13 1.08 -13.47
N GLN A 69 -6.65 0.28 -14.40
CA GLN A 69 -6.95 0.74 -15.75
C GLN A 69 -7.94 1.90 -15.77
N HIS A 70 -8.99 1.84 -14.95
CA HIS A 70 -9.96 2.93 -14.85
C HIS A 70 -9.31 4.22 -14.31
N LEU A 71 -8.49 4.12 -13.27
CA LEU A 71 -7.78 5.27 -12.70
C LEU A 71 -6.78 5.88 -13.70
N GLU A 72 -6.01 5.06 -14.42
CA GLU A 72 -5.07 5.52 -15.45
C GLU A 72 -5.77 6.31 -16.56
N LEU A 73 -6.99 5.89 -16.95
CA LEU A 73 -7.78 6.56 -17.99
C LEU A 73 -8.47 7.83 -17.49
N ALA A 74 -9.08 7.79 -16.31
CA ALA A 74 -9.88 8.90 -15.78
C ALA A 74 -9.03 9.98 -15.09
N TYR A 75 -7.88 9.60 -14.55
CA TYR A 75 -6.99 10.47 -13.76
C TYR A 75 -5.52 10.28 -14.19
N PRO A 76 -5.15 10.66 -15.42
CA PRO A 76 -3.83 10.38 -15.98
C PRO A 76 -2.67 11.02 -15.20
N ASP A 77 -2.94 12.08 -14.45
CA ASP A 77 -1.94 12.77 -13.61
C ASP A 77 -1.71 12.10 -12.25
N VAL A 78 -2.53 11.10 -11.88
CA VAL A 78 -2.43 10.40 -10.60
C VAL A 78 -1.56 9.15 -10.78
N PRO A 79 -0.39 9.08 -10.11
CA PRO A 79 0.50 7.93 -10.26
C PRO A 79 -0.12 6.70 -9.60
N VAL A 80 -0.49 5.72 -10.43
CA VAL A 80 -1.09 4.46 -9.97
C VAL A 80 -0.39 3.27 -10.65
N SER A 81 -0.35 2.15 -9.94
CA SER A 81 0.06 0.86 -10.49
C SER A 81 -0.66 -0.24 -9.72
N GLN A 82 -0.83 -1.41 -10.34
CA GLN A 82 -1.45 -2.57 -9.67
C GLN A 82 -0.69 -2.99 -8.40
N SER A 83 0.65 -3.01 -8.46
CA SER A 83 1.48 -3.29 -7.29
C SER A 83 1.32 -2.24 -6.18
N GLY A 84 1.13 -0.97 -6.55
CA GLY A 84 0.84 0.11 -5.60
C GLY A 84 -0.52 -0.10 -4.92
N LEU A 85 -1.57 -0.36 -5.71
CA LEU A 85 -2.91 -0.65 -5.19
C LEU A 85 -2.91 -1.91 -4.31
N TYR A 86 -2.17 -2.95 -4.69
CA TYR A 86 -2.03 -4.17 -3.89
C TYR A 86 -1.45 -3.87 -2.50
N ARG A 87 -0.41 -3.03 -2.41
CA ARG A 87 0.16 -2.61 -1.12
C ARG A 87 -0.83 -1.80 -0.29
N LEU A 88 -1.63 -0.96 -0.94
CA LEU A 88 -2.64 -0.14 -0.28
C LEU A 88 -3.75 -1.01 0.34
N ILE A 89 -4.30 -1.98 -0.39
CA ILE A 89 -5.35 -2.86 0.16
C ILE A 89 -4.84 -3.78 1.28
N HIS A 90 -3.52 -4.01 1.37
CA HIS A 90 -2.90 -4.78 2.44
C HIS A 90 -2.33 -3.92 3.58
N GLY A 91 -2.58 -2.60 3.57
CA GLY A 91 -2.09 -1.67 4.61
C GLY A 91 -0.56 -1.50 4.62
N GLN A 92 0.13 -1.90 3.56
CA GLN A 92 1.59 -1.84 3.42
C GLN A 92 2.08 -0.49 2.86
N ALA A 93 1.16 0.38 2.44
CA ALA A 93 1.47 1.70 1.91
C ALA A 93 0.46 2.73 2.41
N ILE A 94 0.89 4.00 2.42
CA ILE A 94 0.03 5.16 2.67
C ILE A 94 -0.27 5.81 1.32
N PRO A 95 -1.54 6.05 0.95
CA PRO A 95 -1.88 6.73 -0.28
C PRO A 95 -1.51 8.21 -0.20
N ARG A 96 -1.25 8.81 -1.36
CA ARG A 96 -1.14 10.27 -1.49
C ARG A 96 -2.54 10.90 -1.60
N LEU A 97 -2.64 12.20 -1.29
CA LEU A 97 -3.91 12.92 -1.27
C LEU A 97 -4.63 12.93 -2.64
N ASP A 98 -3.87 13.08 -3.72
CA ASP A 98 -4.38 13.02 -5.10
C ASP A 98 -5.06 11.67 -5.39
N LEU A 99 -4.43 10.56 -4.99
CA LEU A 99 -5.00 9.23 -5.12
C LEU A 99 -6.25 9.03 -4.26
N ILE A 100 -6.27 9.56 -3.02
CA ILE A 100 -7.46 9.53 -2.17
C ILE A 100 -8.63 10.23 -2.87
N ILE A 101 -8.41 11.42 -3.43
CA ILE A 101 -9.45 12.18 -4.14
C ILE A 101 -9.92 11.45 -5.39
N ALA A 102 -9.01 10.82 -6.15
CA ALA A 102 -9.37 10.06 -7.34
C ALA A 102 -10.23 8.83 -6.98
N LEU A 103 -9.81 8.04 -5.98
CA LEU A 103 -10.55 6.88 -5.49
C LEU A 103 -11.94 7.27 -4.96
N ALA A 104 -12.01 8.36 -4.19
CA ALA A 104 -13.27 8.90 -3.67
C ALA A 104 -14.28 9.17 -4.80
N ARG A 105 -13.82 9.77 -5.90
CA ARG A 105 -14.67 10.01 -7.08
C ARG A 105 -15.03 8.74 -7.85
N VAL A 106 -14.12 7.77 -7.94
CA VAL A 106 -14.39 6.48 -8.62
C VAL A 106 -15.47 5.69 -7.89
N PHE A 107 -15.44 5.71 -6.55
CA PHE A 107 -16.40 4.98 -5.72
C PHE A 107 -17.61 5.82 -5.28
N ASP A 108 -17.71 7.08 -5.73
CA ASP A 108 -18.76 8.03 -5.35
C ASP A 108 -18.94 8.19 -3.82
N VAL A 109 -17.81 8.29 -3.11
CA VAL A 109 -17.76 8.52 -1.65
C VAL A 109 -17.03 9.83 -1.34
N PRO A 110 -17.31 10.50 -0.21
CA PRO A 110 -16.52 11.66 0.22
C PRO A 110 -15.06 11.26 0.56
N PRO A 111 -14.04 12.09 0.29
CA PRO A 111 -12.64 11.77 0.59
C PRO A 111 -12.38 11.42 2.06
N GLU A 112 -13.14 12.02 2.98
CA GLU A 112 -13.04 11.80 4.42
C GLU A 112 -13.36 10.35 4.82
N TYR A 113 -14.09 9.62 3.97
CA TYR A 113 -14.40 8.20 4.14
C TYR A 113 -13.13 7.35 4.35
N PHE A 114 -12.05 7.72 3.66
CA PHE A 114 -10.79 6.97 3.67
C PHE A 114 -9.89 7.25 4.89
N VAL A 115 -10.22 8.27 5.69
CA VAL A 115 -9.37 8.73 6.81
C VAL A 115 -10.10 8.75 8.15
N THR A 116 -11.42 8.55 8.15
CA THR A 116 -12.24 8.54 9.36
C THR A 116 -12.46 7.11 9.81
N ALA A 117 -12.05 6.79 11.03
CA ALA A 117 -12.44 5.52 11.66
C ALA A 117 -13.95 5.53 11.92
N ASP A 118 -14.63 4.42 11.63
CA ASP A 118 -16.00 4.26 12.10
C ASP A 118 -16.01 4.31 13.63
N LYS A 119 -16.98 5.04 14.18
CA LYS A 119 -17.13 5.25 15.62
C LYS A 119 -17.62 4.00 16.35
#